data_AF-A0A7W1SZU2-F1
#
_entry.id   AF-A0A7W1SZU2-F1
#
_cell.length_a   1.000
_cell.length_b   1.000
_cell.length_c   1.000
_cell.angle_alpha   90.00
_cell.angle_beta   90.00
_cell.angle_gamma   90.00
#
_symmetry.space_group_name_H-M   'P 1'
#
loop_
_entity.id
_entity.type
_entity.pdbx_description
1 polymer ?
#
loop_
_entity_poly.entity_id
_entity_poly.type
_entity_poly.pdbx_seq_one_letter_code
_entity_poly.pdbx_strand_id
1 'polypeptide(L)'
;MTCKDYRELMPDVAAGIGVTEPELDRHLQSCAECAVEWQELRQTMALMDEWNTPEPSPYFDVRLQARLREEFAKPQAGWMQWFRRPVLAGALAVMMAASISVARFTYHKSQEKTMATVEPGTAVGDLQTLDKNNDMFSDFDVLDDLQVQDVNQTQ
;
A
#
# COMPACT_ATOMS: atom_id res chain seq x y z
N MET A 1 -28.69 -13.97 -38.85
CA MET A 1 -28.74 -14.15 -37.39
C MET A 1 -29.67 -15.30 -37.05
N THR A 2 -29.28 -16.05 -36.03
CA THR A 2 -30.03 -17.17 -35.47
C THR A 2 -30.97 -16.65 -34.37
N CYS A 3 -31.99 -17.43 -33.98
CA CYS A 3 -32.85 -17.08 -32.85
C CYS A 3 -32.04 -16.88 -31.55
N LYS A 4 -30.93 -17.60 -31.41
CA LYS A 4 -30.03 -17.48 -30.26
C LYS A 4 -29.45 -16.06 -30.16
N ASP A 5 -28.96 -15.51 -31.27
CA ASP A 5 -28.34 -14.19 -31.31
C ASP A 5 -29.33 -13.10 -30.86
N TYR A 6 -30.57 -13.17 -31.35
CA TYR A 6 -31.61 -12.23 -30.95
C TYR A 6 -32.07 -12.40 -29.51
N ARG A 7 -32.14 -13.64 -29.00
CA ARG A 7 -32.47 -13.92 -27.60
C ARG A 7 -31.45 -13.35 -26.62
N GLU A 8 -30.17 -13.35 -26.99
CA GLU A 8 -29.12 -12.72 -26.19
C GLU A 8 -29.22 -11.18 -26.21
N LEU A 9 -29.67 -10.58 -27.32
CA LEU A 9 -29.81 -9.13 -27.46
C LEU A 9 -31.10 -8.56 -26.82
N MET A 10 -32.18 -9.33 -26.80
CA MET A 10 -33.50 -8.88 -26.32
C MET A 10 -33.48 -8.27 -24.89
N PRO A 11 -32.85 -8.88 -23.86
CA PRO A 11 -32.79 -8.33 -22.50
C PRO A 11 -32.29 -6.88 -22.44
N ASP A 12 -31.19 -6.58 -23.12
CA ASP A 12 -30.58 -5.25 -23.09
C ASP A 12 -31.47 -4.21 -23.76
N VAL A 13 -32.13 -4.59 -24.87
CA VAL A 13 -33.09 -3.73 -25.57
C VAL A 13 -34.33 -3.48 -24.70
N ALA A 14 -34.83 -4.48 -23.98
CA ALA A 14 -35.97 -4.31 -23.08
C ALA A 14 -35.63 -3.44 -21.86
N ALA A 15 -34.39 -3.49 -21.37
CA ALA A 15 -33.90 -2.64 -20.29
C ALA A 15 -33.57 -1.19 -20.74
N GLY A 16 -33.72 -0.87 -22.03
CA GLY A 16 -33.42 0.46 -22.58
C GLY A 16 -31.92 0.76 -22.73
N ILE A 17 -31.06 -0.25 -22.61
CA ILE A 17 -29.59 -0.13 -22.72
C ILE A 17 -29.14 -0.49 -24.14
N GLY A 18 -29.87 -1.38 -24.81
CA GLY A 18 -29.58 -1.86 -26.16
C GLY A 18 -30.17 -0.99 -27.27
N VAL A 19 -29.61 -1.11 -28.47
CA VAL A 19 -30.12 -0.46 -29.69
C VAL A 19 -31.22 -1.31 -30.30
N THR A 20 -32.37 -0.71 -30.58
CA THR A 20 -33.44 -1.36 -31.35
C THR A 20 -33.05 -1.42 -32.82
N GLU A 21 -32.60 -2.59 -33.28
CA GLU A 21 -32.29 -2.81 -34.70
C GLU A 21 -33.55 -3.21 -35.48
N PRO A 22 -33.77 -2.69 -36.71
CA PRO A 22 -34.92 -3.05 -37.53
C PRO A 22 -34.94 -4.54 -37.92
N GLU A 23 -33.79 -5.21 -37.85
CA GLU A 23 -33.67 -6.65 -38.08
C GLU A 23 -34.32 -7.48 -36.95
N LEU A 24 -34.31 -6.98 -35.70
CA LEU A 24 -34.98 -7.61 -34.56
C LEU A 24 -36.50 -7.62 -34.76
N ASP A 25 -37.09 -6.49 -35.15
CA ASP A 25 -38.54 -6.40 -35.43
C ASP A 25 -38.95 -7.36 -36.56
N ARG A 26 -38.12 -7.47 -37.61
CA ARG A 26 -38.34 -8.43 -38.70
C ARG A 26 -38.28 -9.87 -38.21
N HIS A 27 -37.36 -10.18 -37.30
CA HIS A 27 -37.25 -11.49 -36.69
C HIS A 27 -38.48 -11.83 -35.84
N LEU A 28 -38.92 -10.91 -34.98
CA LEU A 28 -40.10 -11.07 -34.12
C LEU A 28 -41.39 -11.27 -34.93
N GLN A 29 -41.51 -10.67 -36.11
CA GLN A 29 -42.64 -10.93 -37.02
C GLN A 29 -42.58 -12.33 -37.66
N SER A 30 -41.38 -12.91 -37.79
CA SER A 30 -41.16 -14.21 -38.44
C SER A 30 -41.11 -15.40 -37.47
N CYS A 31 -40.85 -15.16 -36.18
CA CYS A 31 -40.66 -16.20 -35.17
C CYS A 31 -41.60 -15.99 -33.98
N ALA A 32 -42.62 -16.84 -33.88
CA ALA A 32 -43.61 -16.75 -32.80
C ALA A 32 -43.01 -16.99 -31.41
N GLU A 33 -42.04 -17.89 -31.26
CA GLU A 33 -41.40 -18.18 -29.96
C GLU A 33 -40.68 -16.95 -29.41
N CYS A 34 -39.84 -16.30 -30.22
CA CYS A 34 -39.14 -15.08 -29.82
C CYS A 34 -40.11 -13.92 -29.57
N ALA A 35 -41.22 -13.85 -30.31
CA ALA A 35 -42.26 -12.83 -30.08
C ALA A 35 -42.95 -12.99 -28.71
N VAL A 36 -43.21 -14.22 -28.27
CA VAL A 36 -43.78 -14.51 -26.95
C VAL A 36 -42.80 -14.12 -25.85
N GLU A 37 -41.54 -14.59 -25.94
CA GLU A 37 -40.49 -14.25 -24.97
C GLU A 37 -40.28 -12.74 -24.85
N TRP A 38 -40.30 -12.02 -25.98
CA TRP A 38 -40.18 -10.56 -26.01
C TRP A 38 -41.33 -9.85 -25.28
N GLN A 39 -42.56 -10.35 -25.41
CA GLN A 39 -43.71 -9.79 -24.71
C GLN A 39 -43.63 -10.01 -23.21
N GLU A 40 -43.24 -11.21 -22.76
CA GLU A 40 -43.05 -11.53 -21.34
C GLU A 40 -41.97 -10.66 -20.69
N LEU A 41 -40.84 -10.49 -21.39
CA LEU A 41 -39.75 -9.63 -20.96
C LEU A 41 -40.20 -8.17 -20.84
N ARG A 42 -40.94 -7.64 -21.83
CA ARG A 42 -41.48 -6.27 -21.78
C ARG A 42 -42.51 -6.08 -20.67
N GLN A 43 -43.37 -7.07 -20.42
CA GLN A 43 -44.29 -7.03 -19.28
C GLN A 43 -43.53 -6.94 -17.95
N THR A 44 -42.43 -7.70 -17.81
CA THR A 44 -41.60 -7.68 -16.61
C THR A 44 -40.91 -6.33 -16.43
N MET A 45 -40.36 -5.73 -17.49
CA MET A 45 -39.78 -4.39 -17.45
C MET A 45 -40.82 -3.31 -17.10
N ALA A 46 -42.03 -3.41 -17.66
CA ALA A 46 -43.12 -2.49 -17.35
C ALA A 46 -43.53 -2.53 -15.86
N LEU A 47 -43.49 -3.70 -15.22
CA LEU A 47 -43.71 -3.82 -13.77
C LEU A 47 -42.58 -3.17 -12.95
N MET A 48 -41.34 -3.23 -13.43
CA MET A 48 -40.21 -2.56 -12.77
C MET A 48 -40.26 -1.05 -12.94
N ASP A 49 -40.73 -0.56 -14.08
CA ASP A 49 -40.93 0.88 -14.34
C ASP A 49 -42.03 1.50 -13.46
N GLU A 50 -42.95 0.68 -12.91
CA GLU A 50 -43.95 1.16 -11.95
C GLU A 50 -43.31 1.60 -10.61
N TRP A 51 -42.07 1.18 -10.33
CA TRP A 51 -41.34 1.66 -9.17
C TRP A 51 -40.98 3.15 -9.34
N ASN A 52 -41.78 4.01 -8.72
CA ASN A 52 -41.54 5.45 -8.77
C ASN A 52 -40.28 5.81 -7.97
N THR A 53 -39.38 6.58 -8.60
CA THR A 53 -38.14 7.02 -7.95
C THR A 53 -38.50 8.00 -6.82
N PRO A 54 -38.13 7.72 -5.56
CA PRO A 54 -38.40 8.65 -4.47
C PRO A 54 -37.66 9.98 -4.75
N GLU A 55 -38.33 11.10 -4.49
CA GLU A 55 -37.72 12.42 -4.65
C GLU A 55 -36.42 12.49 -3.84
N PRO A 56 -35.30 12.93 -4.44
CA PRO A 56 -34.04 13.05 -3.72
C PRO A 56 -34.22 13.96 -2.50
N SER A 57 -33.59 13.61 -1.38
CA SER A 57 -33.69 14.44 -0.18
C SER A 57 -33.24 15.88 -0.49
N PRO A 58 -33.86 16.93 0.09
CA PRO A 58 -33.55 18.33 -0.22
C PRO A 58 -32.07 18.75 -0.07
N TYR A 59 -31.27 17.95 0.64
CA TYR A 59 -29.85 18.20 0.88
C TYR A 59 -28.92 17.22 0.14
N PHE A 60 -29.45 16.39 -0.76
CA PHE A 60 -28.66 15.41 -1.50
C PHE A 60 -27.68 16.11 -2.42
N ASP A 61 -28.15 17.04 -3.26
CA ASP A 61 -27.30 17.74 -4.23
C ASP A 61 -26.20 18.56 -3.57
N VAL A 62 -26.54 19.24 -2.45
CA VAL A 62 -25.57 20.03 -1.69
C VAL A 62 -24.45 19.14 -1.13
N ARG A 63 -24.81 17.98 -0.57
CA ARG A 63 -23.83 17.01 -0.05
C ARG A 63 -23.02 16.37 -1.16
N LEU A 64 -23.65 15.99 -2.26
CA LEU A 64 -22.98 15.41 -3.43
C LEU A 64 -21.97 16.39 -4.02
N GLN A 65 -22.37 17.65 -4.23
CA GLN A 65 -21.50 18.68 -4.78
C GLN A 65 -20.37 19.04 -3.83
N ALA A 66 -20.60 18.99 -2.51
CA ALA A 66 -19.54 19.15 -1.52
C ALA A 66 -18.52 18.01 -1.62
N ARG A 67 -18.96 16.76 -1.68
CA ARG A 67 -18.07 15.59 -1.84
C ARG A 67 -17.31 15.60 -3.16
N LEU A 68 -17.96 15.96 -4.26
CA LEU A 68 -17.31 16.11 -5.56
C LEU A 68 -16.19 17.15 -5.50
N ARG A 69 -16.45 18.32 -4.90
CA ARG A 69 -15.43 19.36 -4.72
C ARG A 69 -14.28 18.89 -3.83
N GLU A 70 -14.56 18.16 -2.75
CA GLU A 70 -13.54 17.57 -1.89
C GLU A 70 -12.65 16.59 -2.67
N GLU A 71 -13.22 15.72 -3.50
CA GLU A 71 -12.45 14.77 -4.31
C GLU A 71 -11.67 15.45 -5.45
N PHE A 72 -12.24 16.45 -6.12
CA PHE A 72 -11.50 17.23 -7.13
C PHE A 72 -10.39 18.10 -6.51
N ALA A 73 -10.58 18.61 -5.29
CA ALA A 73 -9.59 19.39 -4.57
C ALA A 73 -8.50 18.51 -3.93
N LYS A 74 -8.77 17.21 -3.76
CA LYS A 74 -7.77 16.26 -3.30
C LYS A 74 -6.68 16.21 -4.36
N PRO A 75 -5.41 16.46 -3.99
CA PRO A 75 -4.33 16.36 -4.95
C PRO A 75 -4.30 14.92 -5.45
N GLN A 76 -4.68 14.74 -6.72
CA GLN A 76 -4.48 13.50 -7.45
C GLN A 76 -3.03 13.07 -7.19
N ALA A 77 -2.87 11.92 -6.54
CA ALA A 77 -1.57 11.38 -6.20
C ALA A 77 -0.85 11.04 -7.51
N GLY A 78 -0.19 12.05 -8.07
CA GLY A 78 0.52 11.92 -9.34
C GLY A 78 1.68 10.95 -9.16
N TRP A 79 2.16 10.42 -10.28
CA TRP A 79 3.32 9.52 -10.35
C TRP A 79 4.51 9.99 -9.49
N MET A 80 4.70 11.31 -9.35
CA MET A 80 5.75 11.94 -8.54
C MET A 80 5.61 11.66 -7.04
N GLN A 81 4.37 11.55 -6.53
CA GLN A 81 4.10 11.22 -5.14
C GLN A 81 4.34 9.74 -4.84
N TRP A 82 4.20 8.87 -5.86
CA TRP A 82 4.60 7.47 -5.81
C TRP A 82 6.13 7.31 -5.74
N PHE A 83 6.90 8.16 -6.46
CA PHE A 83 8.38 8.15 -6.38
C PHE A 83 8.97 8.79 -5.12
N ARG A 84 8.30 9.77 -4.50
CA ARG A 84 8.83 10.45 -3.30
C ARG A 84 9.01 9.52 -2.09
N ARG A 85 8.12 8.55 -1.90
CA ARG A 85 8.19 7.60 -0.78
C ARG A 85 9.39 6.64 -0.84
N PRO A 86 9.64 5.93 -1.95
CA PRO A 86 10.82 5.06 -2.06
C PRO A 86 12.14 5.85 -2.08
N VAL A 87 12.16 7.07 -2.61
CA VAL A 87 13.36 7.91 -2.60
C VAL A 87 13.77 8.31 -1.18
N LEU A 88 12.83 8.72 -0.33
CA LEU A 88 13.10 9.04 1.07
C LEU A 88 13.59 7.81 1.85
N ALA A 89 12.96 6.65 1.64
CA ALA A 89 13.40 5.40 2.27
C ALA A 89 14.80 4.98 1.80
N GLY A 90 15.09 5.13 0.51
CA GLY A 90 16.41 4.85 -0.07
C GLY A 90 17.50 5.76 0.49
N ALA A 91 17.25 7.06 0.60
CA ALA A 91 18.20 8.02 1.18
C ALA A 91 18.55 7.67 2.64
N LEU A 92 17.56 7.29 3.46
CA LEU A 92 17.78 6.85 4.83
C LEU A 92 18.59 5.54 4.90
N ALA A 93 18.29 4.57 4.03
CA ALA A 93 19.04 3.32 3.98
C ALA A 93 20.51 3.54 3.58
N VAL A 94 20.77 4.43 2.61
CA VAL A 94 22.14 4.80 2.21
C VAL A 94 22.89 5.47 3.36
N MET A 95 22.24 6.39 4.09
CA MET A 95 22.84 7.05 5.26
C MET A 95 23.20 6.05 6.36
N MET A 96 22.31 5.08 6.67
CA MET A 96 22.60 4.02 7.64
C MET A 96 23.71 3.08 7.16
N ALA A 97 23.69 2.69 5.89
CA ALA A 97 24.73 1.85 5.32
C ALA A 97 26.10 2.55 5.39
N ALA A 98 26.16 3.83 5.03
CA ALA A 98 27.38 4.64 5.11
C ALA A 98 27.89 4.77 6.55
N SER A 99 27.02 5.03 7.52
CA SER A 99 27.42 5.12 8.94
C SER A 99 27.96 3.79 9.48
N ILE A 100 27.30 2.67 9.15
CA ILE A 100 27.75 1.32 9.51
C ILE A 100 29.09 0.98 8.85
N SER A 101 29.25 1.30 7.56
CA SER A 101 30.50 1.07 6.82
C SER A 101 31.68 1.83 7.40
N VAL A 102 31.49 3.11 7.74
CA VAL A 102 32.53 3.94 8.37
C VAL A 102 32.90 3.38 9.75
N ALA A 103 31.90 3.07 10.59
CA ALA A 103 32.15 2.47 11.90
C ALA A 103 32.93 1.16 11.78
N ARG A 104 32.52 0.26 10.87
CA ARG A 104 33.21 -1.02 10.65
C ARG A 104 34.67 -0.81 10.20
N PHE A 105 34.93 0.16 9.34
CA PHE A 105 36.27 0.48 8.87
C PHE A 105 37.16 1.02 10.00
N THR A 106 36.62 1.89 10.87
CA THR A 106 37.36 2.39 12.04
C THR A 106 37.63 1.29 13.07
N TYR A 107 36.68 0.38 13.29
CA TYR A 107 36.88 -0.77 14.19
C TYR A 107 37.96 -1.74 13.67
N HIS A 108 37.95 -2.10 12.38
CA HIS A 108 38.99 -2.98 11.81
C HIS A 108 40.38 -2.36 11.86
N LYS A 109 40.51 -1.06 11.59
CA LYS A 109 41.80 -0.35 11.67
C LYS A 109 42.32 -0.27 13.10
N SER A 110 41.44 -0.22 14.10
CA SER A 110 41.83 -0.28 15.50
C SER A 110 42.28 -1.68 15.92
N GLN A 111 41.66 -2.74 15.38
CA GLN A 111 42.07 -4.12 15.65
C GLN A 111 43.47 -4.43 15.09
N GLU A 112 43.82 -3.88 13.92
CA GLU A 112 45.15 -4.06 13.32
C GLU A 112 46.27 -3.43 14.19
N LYS A 113 45.95 -2.43 15.01
CA LYS A 113 46.90 -1.80 15.94
C LYS A 113 47.04 -2.53 17.28
N THR A 114 46.18 -3.51 17.58
CA THR A 114 46.15 -4.24 18.88
C THR A 114 46.43 -5.75 18.74
N MET A 115 46.88 -6.22 17.57
CA MET A 115 47.38 -7.60 17.44
C MET A 115 48.85 -7.69 17.85
N ALA A 116 49.13 -7.53 19.14
CA ALA A 116 50.24 -8.23 19.75
C ALA A 116 49.84 -9.71 19.84
N THR A 117 50.50 -10.55 19.04
CA THR A 117 50.31 -12.00 18.94
C THR A 117 50.24 -12.65 20.33
N VAL A 118 49.06 -13.12 20.72
CA VAL A 118 48.89 -14.07 21.83
C VAL A 118 48.59 -15.41 21.17
N GLU A 119 49.51 -16.37 21.29
CA GLU A 119 49.25 -17.76 20.87
C GLU A 119 48.26 -18.40 21.85
N PRO A 120 47.06 -18.80 21.42
CA PRO A 120 46.11 -19.50 22.27
C PRO A 120 46.61 -20.93 22.55
N GLY A 121 46.57 -21.34 23.81
CA GLY A 121 46.92 -22.71 24.23
C GLY A 121 48.18 -22.84 25.09
N THR A 122 48.86 -21.74 25.42
CA THR A 122 49.93 -21.73 26.44
C THR A 122 49.42 -21.09 27.73
N ALA A 123 49.86 -21.61 28.89
CA ALA A 123 49.45 -21.07 30.19
C ALA A 123 49.78 -19.57 30.36
N VAL A 124 50.83 -19.09 29.69
CA VAL A 124 51.22 -17.67 29.69
C VAL A 124 50.28 -16.84 28.81
N GLY A 125 49.82 -17.39 27.67
CA GLY A 125 48.85 -16.74 26.79
C GLY A 125 47.46 -16.62 27.40
N ASP A 126 47.02 -17.64 28.15
CA ASP A 126 45.76 -17.60 28.90
C ASP A 126 45.79 -16.53 30.00
N LEU A 127 46.91 -16.42 30.72
CA LEU A 127 47.09 -15.37 31.73
C LEU A 127 47.11 -13.97 31.11
N GLN A 128 47.79 -13.78 29.97
CA GLN A 128 47.76 -12.51 29.24
C GLN A 128 46.37 -12.15 28.71
N THR A 129 45.54 -13.14 28.38
CA THR A 129 44.16 -12.92 27.92
C THR A 129 43.26 -12.54 29.09
N LEU A 130 43.40 -13.20 30.25
CA LEU A 130 42.69 -12.86 31.47
C LEU A 130 43.05 -11.45 31.98
N ASP A 131 44.33 -11.09 31.95
CA ASP A 131 44.84 -9.79 32.38
C ASP A 131 44.28 -8.63 31.52
N LYS A 132 44.31 -8.79 30.20
CA LYS A 132 43.71 -7.83 29.25
C LYS A 132 42.20 -7.67 29.45
N ASN A 133 41.48 -8.75 29.74
CA ASN A 133 40.05 -8.68 30.01
C ASN A 133 39.76 -7.95 31.33
N ASN A 134 40.61 -8.13 32.34
CA ASN A 134 40.49 -7.44 33.63
C ASN A 134 40.67 -5.93 33.49
N ASP A 135 41.65 -5.49 32.69
CA ASP A 135 41.89 -4.06 32.39
C ASP A 135 40.65 -3.41 31.74
N MET A 136 39.96 -4.15 30.86
CA MET A 136 38.70 -3.72 30.25
C MET A 136 37.55 -3.64 31.27
N PHE A 137 37.56 -4.47 32.33
CA PHE A 137 36.57 -4.40 33.40
C PHE A 137 36.81 -3.22 34.35
N SER A 138 38.06 -2.80 34.58
CA SER A 138 38.35 -1.59 35.36
C SER A 138 37.91 -0.29 34.69
N ASP A 139 37.86 -0.25 33.36
CA ASP A 139 37.33 0.92 32.63
C ASP A 139 35.81 1.12 32.83
N PHE A 140 35.09 0.13 33.37
CA PHE A 140 33.69 0.32 33.76
C PHE A 140 33.51 1.17 35.02
N ASP A 141 34.48 1.22 35.94
CA ASP A 141 34.43 2.13 37.09
C ASP A 141 34.44 3.61 36.63
N VAL A 142 35.09 3.90 35.51
CA VAL A 142 35.10 5.24 34.88
C VAL A 142 33.72 5.60 34.29
N LEU A 143 32.94 4.60 33.88
CA LEU A 143 31.57 4.79 33.39
C LEU A 143 30.57 5.01 34.53
N ASP A 144 30.83 4.44 35.71
CA ASP A 144 30.00 4.67 36.91
C ASP A 144 30.18 6.10 37.44
N ASP A 145 31.42 6.63 37.39
CA ASP A 145 31.74 8.00 37.83
C ASP A 145 31.09 9.09 36.93
N LEU A 146 30.79 8.76 35.67
CA LEU A 146 30.04 9.64 34.77
C LEU A 146 28.54 9.66 35.08
N GLN A 147 27.96 8.57 35.60
CA GLN A 147 26.56 8.53 36.03
C GLN A 147 26.28 9.39 37.27
N VAL A 148 27.29 9.61 38.12
CA VAL A 148 27.14 10.43 39.34
C VAL A 148 27.17 11.94 39.03
N GLN A 149 27.81 12.37 37.93
CA GLN A 149 27.92 13.79 37.58
C GLN A 149 26.60 14.41 37.05
N ASP A 150 25.71 13.62 36.44
CA ASP A 150 24.45 14.14 35.89
C ASP A 150 23.39 14.47 36.96
N VAL A 151 23.56 14.02 38.22
CA VAL A 151 22.56 14.24 39.29
C VAL A 151 22.81 15.53 40.09
N ASN A 152 24.01 16.12 40.04
CA ASN A 152 24.39 17.26 40.91
C ASN A 152 24.26 18.66 40.25
N GLN A 153 23.73 18.79 39.03
CA GLN A 153 23.58 20.09 38.36
C GLN A 153 22.17 20.74 38.45
N THR A 154 21.29 20.25 39.32
CA THR A 154 19.92 20.79 39.47
C THR A 154 19.61 21.51 40.78
N GLN A 155 20.57 22.18 41.41
CA GLN A 155 20.25 23.17 42.46
C GLN A 155 21.13 24.42 42.42
#